data_AF-A0A7R9D0S4-F1
#
_entry.id   AF-A0A7R9D0S4-F1
#
_cell.length_a   1.000
_cell.length_b   1.000
_cell.length_c   1.000
_cell.angle_alpha   90.00
_cell.angle_beta   90.00
_cell.angle_gamma   90.00
#
_symmetry.space_group_name_H-M   'P 1'
#
loop_
_entity.id
_entity.type
_entity.pdbx_description
1 polymer ?
#
loop_
_entity_poly.entity_id
_entity_poly.type
_entity_poly.pdbx_seq_one_letter_code
_entity_poly.pdbx_strand_id
1 'polypeptide(L)'
;MNTLTLVTVVVMVATLMSVHAGRLPRENKYTTRYDNINLDDILKSDRLLNFYVDCLLDREKRCSPDAKELKANLPDALHTDCSKCSEKQKEGSDKVIHFLIDNKPELWKELEARFDPQGEYKKKYNGRQHV
;
A
#
# COMPACT_ATOMS: atom_id res chain seq x y z
N MET A 1 59.70 -8.01 2.45
CA MET A 1 58.45 -7.28 2.14
C MET A 1 58.83 -5.81 2.03
N ASN A 2 58.79 -5.23 0.82
CA ASN A 2 59.36 -3.91 0.54
C ASN A 2 58.41 -2.81 1.03
N THR A 3 58.95 -1.69 1.52
CA THR A 3 58.14 -0.53 1.98
C THR A 3 57.22 -0.02 0.87
N LEU A 4 57.67 -0.07 -0.38
CA LEU A 4 56.88 0.28 -1.56
C LEU A 4 55.68 -0.67 -1.76
N THR A 5 55.84 -1.97 -1.50
CA THR A 5 54.76 -2.97 -1.59
C THR A 5 53.74 -2.80 -0.48
N LEU A 6 54.17 -2.37 0.71
CA LEU A 6 53.27 -2.11 1.83
C LEU A 6 52.41 -0.86 1.58
N VAL A 7 53.02 0.21 1.04
CA VAL A 7 52.33 1.46 0.71
C VAL A 7 51.30 1.26 -0.39
N THR A 8 51.61 0.49 -1.44
CA THR A 8 50.65 0.22 -2.53
C THR A 8 49.43 -0.58 -2.06
N VAL A 9 49.63 -1.57 -1.18
CA VAL A 9 48.52 -2.36 -0.60
C VAL A 9 47.62 -1.51 0.28
N VAL A 10 48.19 -0.64 1.13
CA VAL A 10 47.42 0.26 2.01
C VAL A 10 46.58 1.25 1.18
N VAL A 11 47.14 1.81 0.10
CA VAL A 11 46.42 2.72 -0.80
C VAL A 11 45.27 2.00 -1.52
N MET A 12 45.46 0.75 -1.97
CA MET A 12 44.37 -0.01 -2.61
C MET A 12 43.24 -0.37 -1.63
N VAL A 13 43.56 -0.71 -0.38
CA VAL A 13 42.53 -0.99 0.63
C VAL A 13 41.76 0.28 1.01
N ALA A 14 42.45 1.42 1.12
CA ALA A 14 41.83 2.70 1.45
C ALA A 14 40.86 3.18 0.36
N THR A 15 41.18 2.98 -0.93
CA THR A 15 40.29 3.37 -2.04
C THR A 15 39.07 2.45 -2.18
N LEU A 16 39.19 1.16 -1.83
CA LEU A 16 38.07 0.22 -1.83
C LEU A 16 37.03 0.53 -0.73
N MET A 17 37.45 1.13 0.40
CA MET A 17 36.51 1.53 1.46
C MET A 17 35.72 2.81 1.13
N SER A 18 36.23 3.68 0.27
CA SER A 18 35.57 4.96 -0.07
C SER A 18 34.37 4.83 -1.03
N VAL A 19 34.17 3.67 -1.66
CA VAL A 19 33.10 3.47 -2.67
C VAL A 19 31.78 2.99 -2.07
N HIS A 20 31.72 2.69 -0.76
CA HIS A 20 30.49 2.32 -0.07
C HIS A 20 29.81 3.56 0.54
N ALA A 21 29.58 4.58 -0.29
CA ALA A 21 28.60 5.62 0.05
C ALA A 21 27.24 4.91 0.16
N GLY A 22 26.80 4.67 1.40
CA GLY A 22 25.56 3.97 1.71
C GLY A 22 24.38 4.58 0.96
N ARG A 23 23.88 3.86 -0.04
CA ARG A 23 22.53 4.10 -0.54
C ARG A 23 21.58 3.60 0.54
N LEU A 24 21.03 4.51 1.34
CA LEU A 24 19.81 4.20 2.07
C LEU A 24 18.79 3.72 1.03
N PRO A 25 18.17 2.52 1.20
CA PRO A 25 17.12 2.12 0.29
C PRO A 25 16.07 3.21 0.30
N ARG A 26 15.83 3.83 -0.85
CA ARG A 26 14.66 4.70 -1.02
C ARG A 26 13.47 3.80 -0.72
N GLU A 27 12.76 4.07 0.38
CA GLU A 27 11.57 3.31 0.70
C GLU A 27 10.57 3.49 -0.43
N ASN A 28 10.26 2.41 -1.15
CA ASN A 28 9.28 2.41 -2.23
C ASN A 28 7.89 2.39 -1.60
N LYS A 29 7.47 3.50 -0.99
CA LYS A 29 6.13 3.71 -0.41
C LYS A 29 5.14 4.19 -1.48
N TYR A 30 3.84 3.96 -1.25
CA TYR A 30 2.80 4.60 -2.04
C TYR A 30 2.81 6.11 -1.81
N THR A 31 2.26 6.87 -2.77
CA THR A 31 2.13 8.32 -2.63
C THR A 31 1.24 8.66 -1.44
N THR A 32 1.62 9.68 -0.67
CA THR A 32 0.85 10.19 0.48
C THR A 32 -0.02 11.39 0.10
N ARG A 33 -0.08 11.75 -1.20
CA ARG A 33 -0.83 12.90 -1.71
C ARG A 33 -2.30 12.91 -1.27
N TYR A 34 -2.89 11.73 -1.11
CA TYR A 34 -4.31 11.55 -0.83
C TYR A 34 -4.59 11.10 0.62
N ASP A 35 -3.60 11.12 1.50
CA ASP A 35 -3.77 10.65 2.89
C ASP A 35 -4.67 11.56 3.74
N ASN A 36 -5.06 12.73 3.23
CA ASN A 36 -5.94 13.68 3.92
C ASN A 36 -7.35 13.76 3.30
N ILE A 37 -7.75 12.81 2.46
CA ILE A 37 -9.15 12.73 2.01
C ILE A 37 -10.06 12.51 3.22
N ASN A 38 -11.26 13.10 3.20
CA ASN A 38 -12.21 12.92 4.28
C ASN A 38 -12.99 11.61 4.11
N LEU A 39 -12.50 10.54 4.76
CA LEU A 39 -13.16 9.23 4.73
C LEU A 39 -14.58 9.29 5.33
N ASP A 40 -14.84 10.13 6.32
CA ASP A 40 -16.18 10.21 6.93
C ASP A 40 -17.23 10.72 5.94
N ASP A 41 -16.88 11.72 5.13
CA ASP A 41 -17.79 12.26 4.13
C ASP A 41 -18.09 11.24 3.02
N ILE A 42 -17.08 10.44 2.66
CA ILE A 42 -17.22 9.36 1.67
C ILE A 42 -18.12 8.25 2.23
N LEU A 43 -17.84 7.77 3.44
CA LEU A 43 -18.55 6.63 4.04
C LEU A 43 -20.01 6.98 4.39
N LYS A 44 -20.31 8.23 4.76
CA LYS A 44 -21.68 8.68 5.07
C LYS A 44 -22.53 8.96 3.83
N SER A 45 -21.93 9.00 2.64
CA SER A 45 -22.62 9.34 1.39
C SER A 45 -22.66 8.13 0.47
N ASP A 46 -23.82 7.50 0.32
CA ASP A 46 -24.01 6.36 -0.59
C ASP A 46 -23.58 6.69 -2.02
N ARG A 47 -23.82 7.94 -2.46
CA ARG A 47 -23.39 8.41 -3.77
C ARG A 47 -21.87 8.39 -3.91
N LEU A 48 -21.14 8.91 -2.92
CA LEU A 48 -19.68 8.95 -2.97
C LEU A 48 -19.10 7.56 -2.80
N LEU A 49 -19.56 6.80 -1.82
CA LEU A 49 -19.10 5.43 -1.60
C LEU A 49 -19.27 4.57 -2.85
N ASN A 50 -20.46 4.57 -3.46
CA ASN A 50 -20.72 3.81 -4.69
C ASN A 50 -19.81 4.27 -5.83
N PHE A 51 -19.52 5.57 -5.95
CA PHE A 51 -18.56 6.05 -6.95
C PHE A 51 -17.15 5.45 -6.77
N TYR A 52 -16.65 5.33 -5.53
CA TYR A 52 -15.36 4.66 -5.29
C TYR A 52 -15.43 3.16 -5.57
N VAL A 53 -16.48 2.48 -5.10
CA VAL A 53 -16.65 1.04 -5.32
C VAL A 53 -16.79 0.71 -6.82
N ASP A 54 -17.59 1.47 -7.55
CA ASP A 54 -17.77 1.31 -9.00
C ASP A 54 -16.46 1.58 -9.76
N CYS A 55 -15.64 2.52 -9.29
CA CYS A 55 -14.29 2.69 -9.82
C CYS A 55 -13.44 1.43 -9.60
N LEU A 56 -13.40 0.90 -8.38
CA LEU A 56 -12.63 -0.31 -8.03
C LEU A 56 -13.09 -1.53 -8.84
N LEU A 57 -14.39 -1.64 -9.12
CA LEU A 57 -15.01 -2.75 -9.85
C LEU A 57 -15.04 -2.57 -11.38
N ASP A 58 -14.41 -1.53 -11.94
CA ASP A 58 -14.45 -1.20 -13.39
C ASP A 58 -15.85 -0.91 -13.96
N ARG A 59 -16.80 -0.48 -13.12
CA ARG A 59 -18.16 -0.13 -13.56
C ARG A 59 -18.24 1.31 -14.06
N GLU A 60 -17.39 2.18 -13.54
CA GLU A 60 -17.34 3.59 -13.91
C GLU A 60 -16.20 3.88 -14.90
N LYS A 61 -16.48 4.65 -15.95
CA LYS A 61 -15.46 5.05 -16.94
C LYS A 61 -14.55 6.15 -16.41
N ARG A 62 -15.04 6.96 -15.48
CA ARG A 62 -14.31 8.10 -14.91
C ARG A 62 -14.15 7.99 -13.40
N CYS A 63 -12.96 7.59 -12.98
CA CYS A 63 -12.53 7.64 -11.58
C CYS A 63 -11.85 8.98 -11.23
N SER A 64 -11.99 9.42 -9.98
CA SER A 64 -11.15 10.50 -9.42
C SER A 64 -9.68 10.05 -9.31
N PRO A 65 -8.71 10.99 -9.27
CA PRO A 65 -7.29 10.63 -9.20
C PRO A 65 -6.92 9.74 -8.02
N ASP A 66 -7.53 9.98 -6.86
CA ASP A 66 -7.32 9.21 -5.64
C ASP A 66 -7.96 7.81 -5.69
N ALA A 67 -9.16 7.67 -6.26
CA ALA A 67 -9.77 6.36 -6.52
C ALA A 67 -8.93 5.54 -7.51
N LYS A 68 -8.33 6.18 -8.53
CA LYS A 68 -7.39 5.52 -9.46
C LYS A 68 -6.13 5.05 -8.76
N GLU A 69 -5.56 5.90 -7.91
CA GLU A 69 -4.37 5.56 -7.12
C GLU A 69 -4.64 4.35 -6.21
N LEU A 70 -5.77 4.38 -5.49
CA LEU A 70 -6.20 3.25 -4.65
C LEU A 70 -6.34 1.98 -5.48
N LYS A 71 -7.09 2.04 -6.59
CA LYS A 71 -7.31 0.89 -7.47
C LYS A 71 -6.01 0.28 -8.00
N ALA A 72 -5.06 1.11 -8.40
CA ALA A 72 -3.79 0.67 -8.96
C ALA A 72 -2.92 -0.05 -7.91
N ASN A 73 -2.95 0.42 -6.66
CA ASN A 73 -2.10 -0.10 -5.58
C ASN A 73 -2.76 -1.21 -4.75
N LEU A 74 -4.09 -1.31 -4.74
CA LEU A 74 -4.84 -2.22 -3.88
C LEU A 74 -4.42 -3.70 -4.02
N PRO A 75 -4.19 -4.27 -5.24
CA PRO A 75 -3.73 -5.64 -5.36
C PRO A 75 -2.36 -5.89 -4.71
N ASP A 76 -1.41 -4.95 -4.89
CA ASP A 76 -0.08 -5.03 -4.27
C ASP A 76 -0.17 -4.85 -2.74
N ALA A 77 -1.06 -3.98 -2.25
CA ALA A 77 -1.28 -3.78 -0.83
C ALA A 77 -1.84 -5.05 -0.15
N LEU A 78 -2.80 -5.73 -0.78
CA LEU A 78 -3.35 -6.98 -0.26
C LEU A 78 -2.30 -8.10 -0.25
N HIS A 79 -1.53 -8.23 -1.33
CA HIS A 79 -0.51 -9.28 -1.45
C HIS A 79 0.68 -9.07 -0.49
N THR A 80 1.05 -7.81 -0.23
CA THR A 80 2.23 -7.47 0.57
C THR A 80 1.92 -6.98 1.98
N ASP A 81 0.69 -7.19 2.47
CA ASP A 81 0.26 -6.74 3.80
C ASP A 81 0.49 -5.25 4.05
N CYS A 82 0.13 -4.43 3.05
CA CYS A 82 0.27 -2.98 3.07
C CYS A 82 1.71 -2.50 3.40
N SER A 83 2.74 -3.28 3.04
CA SER A 83 4.15 -2.97 3.36
C SER A 83 4.60 -1.57 2.91
N LYS A 84 3.98 -1.07 1.83
CA LYS A 84 4.26 0.24 1.22
C LYS A 84 3.32 1.35 1.66
N CYS A 85 2.33 1.04 2.50
CA CYS A 85 1.35 2.01 2.96
C CYS A 85 1.94 2.96 4.00
N SER A 86 1.43 4.19 4.03
CA SER A 86 1.62 5.10 5.16
C SER A 86 0.76 4.66 6.35
N GLU A 87 1.04 5.19 7.55
CA GLU A 87 0.21 4.90 8.72
C GLU A 87 -1.24 5.37 8.53
N LYS A 88 -1.44 6.55 7.93
CA LYS A 88 -2.77 7.05 7.59
C LYS A 88 -3.54 6.14 6.62
N GLN A 89 -2.84 5.53 5.66
CA GLN A 89 -3.46 4.59 4.73
C GLN A 89 -3.87 3.29 5.42
N LYS A 90 -3.08 2.81 6.38
CA LYS A 90 -3.43 1.63 7.19
C LYS A 90 -4.64 1.90 8.07
N GLU A 91 -4.61 2.99 8.84
CA GLU A 91 -5.74 3.43 9.69
C GLU A 91 -7.01 3.68 8.87
N GLY A 92 -6.87 4.33 7.71
CA GLY A 92 -7.97 4.58 6.81
C GLY A 92 -8.56 3.31 6.21
N SER A 93 -7.70 2.35 5.85
CA SER A 93 -8.12 1.05 5.29
C SER A 93 -8.89 0.24 6.32
N ASP A 94 -8.39 0.15 7.55
CA ASP A 94 -9.07 -0.50 8.69
C ASP A 94 -10.49 0.05 8.87
N LYS A 95 -10.61 1.38 9.01
CA LYS A 95 -11.91 2.06 9.13
C LYS A 95 -12.87 1.76 7.96
N VAL A 96 -12.37 1.80 6.72
CA VAL A 96 -13.20 1.57 5.53
C VAL A 96 -13.67 0.12 5.47
N ILE A 97 -12.79 -0.83 5.78
CA ILE A 97 -13.13 -2.24 5.70
C ILE A 97 -14.15 -2.60 6.78
N HIS A 98 -13.95 -2.18 8.03
CA HIS A 98 -14.92 -2.38 9.11
C HIS A 98 -16.29 -1.81 8.71
N PHE A 99 -16.32 -0.58 8.18
CA PHE A 99 -17.56 0.04 7.75
C PHE A 99 -18.26 -0.76 6.65
N LEU A 100 -17.51 -1.22 5.64
CA LEU A 100 -18.05 -2.01 4.53
C LEU A 100 -18.62 -3.35 5.01
N ILE A 101 -17.93 -4.05 5.90
CA ILE A 101 -18.39 -5.31 6.47
C ILE A 101 -19.68 -5.12 7.26
N ASP A 102 -19.70 -4.14 8.17
CA ASP A 102 -20.80 -3.96 9.11
C ASP A 102 -22.03 -3.31 8.47
N ASN A 103 -21.82 -2.38 7.53
CA ASN A 103 -22.89 -1.51 7.01
C ASN A 103 -23.21 -1.75 5.53
N LYS A 104 -22.29 -2.32 4.75
CA LYS A 104 -22.42 -2.49 3.29
C LYS A 104 -22.01 -3.89 2.82
N PRO A 105 -22.54 -4.97 3.42
CA PRO A 105 -22.06 -6.33 3.20
C PRO A 105 -22.14 -6.78 1.74
N GLU A 106 -23.10 -6.27 0.96
CA GLU A 106 -23.20 -6.59 -0.48
C GLU A 106 -22.06 -5.94 -1.28
N LEU A 107 -21.72 -4.68 -1.02
CA LEU A 107 -20.55 -4.03 -1.65
C LEU A 107 -19.25 -4.71 -1.24
N TRP A 108 -19.15 -5.13 0.03
CA TRP A 108 -18.01 -5.88 0.53
C TRP A 108 -17.82 -7.20 -0.23
N LYS A 109 -18.87 -8.00 -0.39
CA LYS A 109 -18.82 -9.26 -1.16
C LYS A 109 -18.37 -9.06 -2.60
N GLU A 110 -18.81 -7.99 -3.25
CA GLU A 110 -18.41 -7.67 -4.62
C GLU A 110 -16.91 -7.32 -4.70
N LEU A 111 -16.40 -6.55 -3.74
CA LEU A 111 -14.98 -6.23 -3.63
C LEU A 111 -14.14 -7.47 -3.31
N GLU A 112 -14.58 -8.31 -2.38
CA GLU A 112 -13.93 -9.60 -2.08
C GLU A 112 -13.83 -10.47 -3.34
N ALA A 113 -14.93 -10.60 -4.09
CA ALA A 113 -14.92 -11.38 -5.33
C ALA A 113 -13.93 -10.84 -6.37
N ARG A 114 -13.69 -9.52 -6.38
CA ARG A 114 -12.77 -8.87 -7.31
C ARG A 114 -11.30 -8.97 -6.89
N PHE A 115 -11.00 -8.74 -5.62
CA PHE A 115 -9.63 -8.56 -5.12
C PHE A 115 -9.10 -9.72 -4.28
N ASP A 116 -9.98 -10.55 -3.72
CA ASP A 116 -9.62 -11.74 -2.94
C ASP A 116 -10.46 -12.98 -3.34
N PRO A 117 -10.44 -13.40 -4.63
CA PRO A 117 -11.28 -14.50 -5.11
C PRO A 117 -10.95 -15.85 -4.46
N GLN A 118 -9.76 -16.01 -3.90
CA GLN A 118 -9.32 -17.23 -3.20
C GLN A 118 -9.54 -17.17 -1.67
N GLY A 119 -10.00 -16.01 -1.17
CA GLY A 119 -10.21 -15.76 0.24
C GLY A 119 -8.92 -15.78 1.06
N GLU A 120 -7.76 -15.54 0.45
CA GLU A 120 -6.46 -15.57 1.13
C GLU A 120 -6.34 -14.44 2.13
N TYR A 121 -6.72 -13.23 1.71
CA TYR A 121 -6.79 -12.09 2.61
C TYR A 121 -7.82 -12.38 3.69
N LYS A 122 -9.06 -12.71 3.34
CA LYS A 122 -10.10 -13.06 4.32
C LYS A 122 -9.62 -14.08 5.35
N LYS A 123 -9.00 -15.19 4.94
CA LYS A 123 -8.45 -16.23 5.84
C LYS A 123 -7.38 -15.68 6.78
N LYS A 124 -6.46 -14.86 6.27
CA LYS A 124 -5.36 -14.27 7.05
C LYS A 124 -5.85 -13.30 8.12
N TYR A 125 -7.01 -12.67 7.93
CA TYR A 125 -7.55 -11.66 8.86
C TYR A 125 -8.84 -12.11 9.57
N ASN A 126 -9.39 -13.31 9.29
CA ASN A 126 -10.65 -13.84 9.85
C ASN A 126 -10.73 -13.98 11.39
N GLY A 127 -9.63 -13.72 12.10
CA GLY A 127 -9.53 -13.75 13.57
C GLY A 127 -9.04 -12.44 14.19
N ARG A 128 -8.68 -11.45 13.36
CA ARG A 128 -8.68 -10.07 13.82
C ARG A 128 -10.14 -9.68 13.80
N GLN A 129 -10.70 -9.52 14.99
CA GLN A 129 -12.04 -8.99 15.14
C GLN A 129 -12.07 -7.73 14.29
N HIS A 130 -12.84 -7.77 13.21
CA HIS A 130 -12.85 -6.82 12.11
C HIS A 130 -11.62 -6.89 11.17
N VAL A 131 -11.92 -7.10 9.89
CA VAL A 131 -11.04 -6.70 8.80
C VAL A 131 -11.15 -5.18 8.65
#